data_AF-A0A933U4Z4-F1
#
_entry.id   AF-A0A933U4Z4-F1
#
_cell.length_a   1.000
_cell.length_b   1.000
_cell.length_c   1.000
_cell.angle_alpha   90.00
_cell.angle_beta   90.00
_cell.angle_gamma   90.00
#
_symmetry.space_group_name_H-M   'P 1'
#
loop_
_entity.id
_entity.type
_entity.pdbx_description
1 polymer ?
#
loop_
_entity_poly.entity_id
_entity_poly.type
_entity_poly.pdbx_seq_one_letter_code
_entity_poly.pdbx_strand_id
1 'polypeptide(L)'
;MLRTRFVPLFALLVLAAPTSALQAPAAAAVAAADRCAHEVAPKELFELERVVDGDTLYVRRNGEQQKLRLLAVDTEERLGKGHSGSATKPQTVFGEETALWADELFAGLAKEGEKPRVGLVFPGGKEQRDTYGRLLCHVLLPDGTDYNLLLVKQGRSPYFDKYGNDELAHAAFVRAQADARKRELGIWNPKTNAATTPGEPSAIRPYAQLLPWWSARAEAVEAFRKRQSEKPGTCFHAEDKVGLARAAATGAEVEVFGEVGRTFDEASGDLTVQLRGADKDHDVRVKIAAGARVLHASLDFASLEAEFHQNYVFVRGKVETDGKGFQMRSDSADRWRKAGPEPKAAAAKAPAGSGAR
;
A
#
# COMPACT_ATOMS: atom_id res chain seq x y z
N MET A 1 98.70 13.44 8.68
CA MET A 1 97.98 12.56 7.71
C MET A 1 96.94 11.78 8.51
N LEU A 2 95.72 11.50 8.05
CA LEU A 2 95.10 11.68 6.73
C LEU A 2 93.64 12.20 6.89
N ARG A 3 93.03 12.67 5.78
CA ARG A 3 91.58 12.99 5.64
C ARG A 3 90.73 11.69 5.79
N THR A 4 89.40 11.62 5.89
CA THR A 4 88.19 12.49 5.67
C THR A 4 87.02 11.81 6.43
N ARG A 5 85.79 12.32 6.69
CA ARG A 5 84.96 13.46 6.20
C ARG A 5 84.17 14.11 7.37
N PHE A 6 83.51 15.24 7.11
CA PHE A 6 82.34 15.72 7.86
C PHE A 6 81.05 15.00 7.41
N VAL A 7 80.07 14.89 8.31
CA VAL A 7 78.64 14.67 8.00
C VAL A 7 77.82 15.56 8.95
N PRO A 8 76.96 16.47 8.46
CA PRO A 8 76.12 17.29 9.32
C PRO A 8 74.89 16.49 9.79
N LEU A 9 74.65 16.44 11.09
CA LEU A 9 73.44 15.85 11.65
C LEU A 9 72.27 16.84 11.50
N PHE A 10 71.40 16.61 10.51
CA PHE A 10 70.20 17.43 10.31
C PHE A 10 69.22 17.24 11.48
N ALA A 11 68.85 18.35 12.14
CA ALA A 11 67.85 18.33 13.19
C ALA A 11 66.44 18.15 12.58
N LEU A 12 65.84 16.98 12.79
CA LEU A 12 64.47 16.72 12.35
C LEU A 12 63.48 17.35 13.35
N LEU A 13 63.07 18.59 13.07
CA LEU A 13 62.07 19.29 13.86
C LEU A 13 60.68 18.64 13.64
N VAL A 14 60.27 17.76 14.55
CA VAL A 14 58.93 17.14 14.53
C VAL A 14 57.89 18.19 14.94
N LEU A 15 57.38 18.92 13.95
CA LEU A 15 56.19 19.76 14.11
C LEU A 15 54.96 18.86 14.34
N ALA A 16 54.55 18.76 15.61
CA ALA A 16 53.29 18.13 15.97
C ALA A 16 52.12 18.95 15.40
N ALA A 17 51.54 18.50 14.30
CA ALA A 17 50.32 19.09 13.76
C ALA A 17 49.16 18.89 14.76
N PRO A 18 48.34 19.92 15.04
CA PRO A 18 47.18 19.76 15.91
C PRO A 18 46.18 18.81 15.25
N THR A 19 45.75 17.79 16.00
CA THR A 19 44.76 16.82 15.51
C THR A 19 43.39 17.49 15.41
N SER A 20 42.99 17.90 14.20
CA SER A 20 41.67 18.52 13.97
C SER A 20 40.54 17.57 14.35
N ALA A 21 39.91 17.84 15.49
CA ALA A 21 38.69 17.17 15.91
C ALA A 21 37.47 17.72 15.15
N LEU A 22 36.48 16.85 14.93
CA LEU A 22 35.16 17.13 14.34
C LEU A 22 35.14 17.72 12.91
N GLN A 23 34.82 16.89 11.91
CA GLN A 23 33.82 17.31 10.92
C GLN A 23 32.96 16.17 10.33
N ALA A 24 32.26 15.47 11.21
CA ALA A 24 30.90 14.97 10.96
C ALA A 24 30.03 15.52 12.11
N PRO A 25 28.80 16.03 11.87
CA PRO A 25 27.81 15.36 11.03
C PRO A 25 26.97 16.30 10.14
N ALA A 26 27.33 16.45 8.86
CA ALA A 26 26.40 17.02 7.87
C ALA A 26 25.29 16.01 7.51
N ALA A 27 25.65 14.76 7.22
CA ALA A 27 24.73 13.73 6.74
C ALA A 27 23.61 13.38 7.75
N ALA A 28 23.95 13.21 9.03
CA ALA A 28 22.96 12.86 10.06
C ALA A 28 22.00 14.02 10.38
N ALA A 29 22.43 15.28 10.22
CA ALA A 29 21.57 16.44 10.42
C ALA A 29 20.49 16.56 9.33
N VAL A 30 20.82 16.21 8.07
CA VAL A 30 19.86 16.20 6.96
C VAL A 30 18.80 15.10 7.12
N ALA A 31 19.17 13.94 7.69
CA ALA A 31 18.24 12.82 7.91
C ALA A 31 17.12 13.12 8.94
N ALA A 32 17.30 14.11 9.82
CA ALA A 32 16.32 14.45 10.85
C ALA A 32 15.17 15.35 10.36
N ALA A 33 15.30 15.98 9.18
CA ALA A 33 14.44 17.10 8.77
C ALA A 33 13.15 16.71 8.00
N ASP A 34 13.01 15.45 7.56
CA ASP A 34 11.86 14.97 6.76
C ASP A 34 11.23 13.68 7.33
N ARG A 35 11.18 13.57 8.67
CA ARG A 35 10.48 12.50 9.40
C ARG A 35 9.02 12.87 9.67
N CYS A 36 8.13 11.89 9.53
CA CYS A 36 6.70 12.04 9.78
C CYS A 36 6.38 12.02 11.28
N ALA A 37 5.19 12.50 11.67
CA ALA A 37 4.80 12.60 13.08
C ALA A 37 4.72 11.26 13.83
N HIS A 38 4.55 10.15 13.10
CA HIS A 38 4.57 8.78 13.65
C HIS A 38 5.94 8.11 13.57
N GLU A 39 6.94 8.70 12.89
CA GLU A 39 8.31 8.19 12.82
C GLU A 39 9.08 8.51 14.11
N VAL A 40 8.64 7.94 15.24
CA VAL A 40 9.20 8.07 16.60
C VAL A 40 9.55 6.70 17.17
N ALA A 41 10.55 6.60 18.04
CA ALA A 41 10.98 5.32 18.60
C ALA A 41 9.80 4.61 19.32
N PRO A 42 9.47 3.35 18.97
CA PRO A 42 8.26 2.69 19.45
C PRO A 42 8.36 2.31 20.93
N LYS A 43 7.24 2.45 21.66
CA LYS A 43 7.13 2.12 23.10
C LYS A 43 7.16 0.61 23.38
N GLU A 44 6.80 -0.20 22.39
CA GLU A 44 6.76 -1.66 22.46
C GLU A 44 7.41 -2.25 21.21
N LEU A 45 8.15 -3.35 21.39
CA LEU A 45 8.94 -4.00 20.34
C LEU A 45 8.66 -5.50 20.32
N PHE A 46 8.12 -6.01 19.22
CA PHE A 46 7.79 -7.42 19.01
C PHE A 46 8.92 -8.14 18.29
N GLU A 47 9.17 -9.41 18.60
CA GLU A 47 10.13 -10.21 17.83
C GLU A 47 9.59 -10.44 16.41
N LEU A 48 10.40 -10.13 15.40
CA LEU A 48 10.15 -10.55 14.03
C LEU A 48 10.51 -12.03 13.92
N GLU A 49 9.55 -12.85 13.49
CA GLU A 49 9.74 -14.29 13.33
C GLU A 49 10.06 -14.69 11.89
N ARG A 50 9.52 -13.96 10.91
CA ARG A 50 9.70 -14.25 9.48
C ARG A 50 9.29 -13.09 8.58
N VAL A 51 10.09 -12.79 7.57
CA VAL A 51 9.68 -12.04 6.37
C VAL A 51 9.01 -13.02 5.40
N VAL A 52 7.82 -12.71 4.87
CA VAL A 52 7.18 -13.54 3.82
C VAL A 52 7.61 -13.06 2.45
N ASP A 53 7.56 -11.75 2.28
CA ASP A 53 7.84 -10.92 1.12
C ASP A 53 8.08 -9.50 1.67
N GLY A 54 8.22 -8.49 0.81
CA GLY A 54 8.47 -7.12 1.28
C GLY A 54 7.28 -6.42 1.97
N ASP A 55 6.04 -6.92 1.85
CA ASP A 55 4.83 -6.28 2.40
C ASP A 55 4.08 -7.10 3.47
N THR A 56 4.48 -8.36 3.69
CA THR A 56 3.86 -9.27 4.65
C THR A 56 4.91 -9.88 5.59
N LEU A 57 4.74 -9.64 6.89
CA LEU A 57 5.65 -10.08 7.95
C LEU A 57 4.91 -10.94 9.00
N TYR A 58 5.67 -11.64 9.85
CA TYR A 58 5.17 -12.34 11.03
C TYR A 58 5.93 -11.91 12.29
N VAL A 59 5.20 -11.58 13.36
CA VAL A 59 5.77 -11.19 14.66
C VAL A 59 5.21 -12.02 15.81
N ARG A 60 5.99 -12.21 16.88
CA ARG A 60 5.55 -12.77 18.16
C ARG A 60 4.95 -11.66 19.03
N ARG A 61 3.66 -11.75 19.35
CA ARG A 61 2.95 -10.79 20.22
C ARG A 61 2.01 -11.54 21.16
N ASN A 62 2.05 -11.21 22.45
CA ASN A 62 1.26 -11.87 23.51
C ASN A 62 1.40 -13.40 23.54
N GLY A 63 2.57 -13.94 23.18
CA GLY A 63 2.81 -15.38 23.06
C GLY A 63 2.32 -16.01 21.75
N GLU A 64 1.56 -15.29 20.91
CA GLU A 64 1.01 -15.77 19.64
C GLU A 64 1.79 -15.29 18.41
N GLN A 65 1.60 -15.98 17.28
CA GLN A 65 2.09 -15.53 15.97
C GLN A 65 1.05 -14.61 15.33
N GLN A 66 1.42 -13.34 15.09
CA GLN A 66 0.58 -12.39 14.38
C GLN A 66 1.13 -12.16 12.97
N LYS A 67 0.28 -12.37 11.96
CA LYS A 67 0.59 -12.04 10.56
C LYS A 67 0.24 -10.58 10.31
N LEU A 68 1.16 -9.83 9.70
CA LEU A 68 1.01 -8.42 9.35
C LEU A 68 0.79 -8.28 7.84
N ARG A 69 0.01 -7.29 7.42
CA ARG A 69 0.10 -6.68 6.09
C ARG A 69 0.45 -5.22 6.27
N LEU A 70 1.53 -4.81 5.62
CA LEU A 70 2.03 -3.46 5.65
C LEU A 70 1.12 -2.58 4.79
N LEU A 71 0.67 -1.47 5.37
CA LEU A 71 -0.14 -0.44 4.73
C LEU A 71 0.70 0.43 3.78
N ALA A 72 0.04 1.08 2.82
CA ALA A 72 0.62 1.97 1.82
C ALA A 72 1.67 1.35 0.86
N VAL A 73 1.90 0.03 0.94
CA VAL A 73 2.86 -0.73 0.11
C VAL A 73 2.22 -1.97 -0.54
N ASP A 74 2.75 -2.39 -1.69
CA ASP A 74 2.47 -3.67 -2.35
C ASP A 74 3.69 -4.12 -3.18
N THR A 75 4.63 -4.81 -2.54
CA THR A 75 5.88 -5.25 -3.18
C THR A 75 5.63 -6.35 -4.20
N GLU A 76 6.54 -6.53 -5.16
CA GLU A 76 6.45 -7.61 -6.14
C GLU A 76 6.62 -8.99 -5.48
N GLU A 77 6.01 -10.04 -6.05
CA GLU A 77 6.00 -11.37 -5.41
C GLU A 77 7.37 -12.06 -5.55
N ARG A 78 7.81 -12.75 -4.49
CA ARG A 78 8.98 -13.63 -4.44
C ARG A 78 8.93 -14.72 -5.53
N LEU A 79 10.08 -15.28 -5.88
CA LEU A 79 10.16 -16.45 -6.76
C LEU A 79 9.86 -17.73 -5.96
N GLY A 80 8.92 -18.59 -6.39
CA GLY A 80 8.65 -19.80 -5.60
C GLY A 80 7.54 -20.74 -6.07
N LYS A 81 7.57 -21.97 -5.57
CA LYS A 81 6.53 -22.98 -5.78
C LYS A 81 5.48 -22.87 -4.67
N GLY A 82 4.32 -22.30 -4.99
CA GLY A 82 3.19 -22.18 -4.04
C GLY A 82 2.29 -20.97 -4.28
N HIS A 83 2.79 -19.93 -4.97
CA HIS A 83 2.04 -18.71 -5.27
C HIS A 83 1.98 -18.49 -6.80
N SER A 84 0.82 -18.69 -7.41
CA SER A 84 0.62 -18.32 -8.82
C SER A 84 0.52 -16.80 -8.94
N GLY A 85 1.56 -16.16 -9.47
CA GLY A 85 1.50 -14.74 -9.82
C GLY A 85 0.45 -14.47 -10.91
N SER A 86 -0.18 -13.30 -10.88
CA SER A 86 -1.16 -12.85 -11.88
C SER A 86 -0.51 -11.96 -12.95
N ALA A 87 -1.27 -11.61 -13.99
CA ALA A 87 -0.84 -10.60 -14.97
C ALA A 87 -0.61 -9.20 -14.35
N THR A 88 -1.24 -8.91 -13.20
CA THR A 88 -1.14 -7.63 -12.48
C THR A 88 -0.15 -7.67 -11.30
N LYS A 89 0.20 -8.87 -10.83
CA LYS A 89 1.19 -9.13 -9.79
C LYS A 89 1.88 -10.50 -10.04
N PRO A 90 2.83 -10.57 -11.00
CA PRO A 90 3.60 -11.78 -11.27
C PRO A 90 4.69 -11.98 -10.21
N GLN A 91 5.31 -13.17 -10.19
CA GLN A 91 6.58 -13.37 -9.51
C GLN A 91 7.71 -12.67 -10.28
N THR A 92 8.71 -12.16 -9.56
CA THR A 92 9.77 -11.30 -10.13
C THR A 92 11.11 -11.53 -9.44
N VAL A 93 12.21 -11.25 -10.13
CA VAL A 93 13.57 -11.30 -9.54
C VAL A 93 13.69 -10.23 -8.45
N PHE A 94 13.19 -9.02 -8.71
CA PHE A 94 13.27 -7.90 -7.78
C PHE A 94 12.33 -8.03 -6.56
N GLY A 95 11.26 -8.82 -6.67
CA GLY A 95 10.48 -9.29 -5.52
C GLY A 95 11.33 -10.12 -4.57
N GLU A 96 12.15 -11.05 -5.10
CA GLU A 96 13.10 -11.82 -4.30
C GLU A 96 14.22 -10.94 -3.72
N GLU A 97 14.83 -10.05 -4.52
CA GLU A 97 15.86 -9.12 -4.02
C GLU A 97 15.34 -8.18 -2.92
N THR A 98 14.10 -7.72 -3.05
CA THR A 98 13.42 -6.88 -2.05
C THR A 98 13.17 -7.63 -0.76
N ALA A 99 12.88 -8.92 -0.87
CA ALA A 99 12.62 -9.76 0.28
C ALA A 99 13.92 -10.19 0.99
N LEU A 100 14.98 -10.56 0.24
CA LEU A 100 16.31 -10.80 0.81
C LEU A 100 16.89 -9.55 1.47
N TRP A 101 16.75 -8.37 0.85
CA TRP A 101 17.12 -7.10 1.48
C TRP A 101 16.36 -6.81 2.77
N ALA A 102 15.09 -7.23 2.87
CA ALA A 102 14.32 -7.09 4.10
C ALA A 102 14.86 -8.01 5.20
N ASP A 103 15.11 -9.29 4.86
CA ASP A 103 15.74 -10.26 5.76
C ASP A 103 17.12 -9.75 6.26
N GLU A 104 17.96 -9.21 5.38
CA GLU A 104 19.25 -8.57 5.71
C GLU A 104 19.10 -7.32 6.59
N LEU A 105 18.20 -6.40 6.22
CA LEU A 105 17.96 -5.16 6.96
C LEU A 105 17.53 -5.47 8.40
N PHE A 106 16.57 -6.39 8.56
CA PHE A 106 16.12 -6.77 9.89
C PHE A 106 17.22 -7.50 10.66
N ALA A 107 17.96 -8.44 10.06
CA ALA A 107 19.09 -9.08 10.72
C ALA A 107 20.14 -8.08 11.25
N GLY A 108 20.42 -7.01 10.50
CA GLY A 108 21.31 -5.91 10.92
C GLY A 108 20.81 -5.05 12.09
N LEU A 109 19.55 -5.20 12.51
CA LEU A 109 18.97 -4.55 13.69
C LEU A 109 18.98 -5.45 14.94
N ALA A 110 19.32 -6.72 14.80
CA ALA A 110 19.48 -7.66 15.92
C ALA A 110 20.87 -7.53 16.56
N LYS A 111 20.99 -7.94 17.82
CA LYS A 111 22.30 -8.32 18.38
C LYS A 111 22.63 -9.76 17.99
N GLU A 112 23.91 -10.12 18.05
CA GLU A 112 24.35 -11.49 17.84
C GLU A 112 23.60 -12.46 18.78
N GLY A 113 22.93 -13.46 18.20
CA GLY A 113 22.11 -14.44 18.93
C GLY A 113 20.69 -13.98 19.33
N GLU A 114 20.33 -12.70 19.16
CA GLU A 114 18.96 -12.21 19.37
C GLU A 114 18.15 -12.27 18.06
N LYS A 115 16.82 -12.34 18.15
CA LYS A 115 15.96 -12.04 16.99
C LYS A 115 15.83 -10.52 16.81
N PRO A 116 15.68 -10.02 15.57
CA PRO A 116 15.34 -8.63 15.35
C PRO A 116 13.95 -8.29 15.89
N ARG A 117 13.76 -7.02 16.28
CA ARG A 117 12.51 -6.55 16.90
C ARG A 117 12.02 -5.26 16.26
N VAL A 118 10.70 -5.14 16.12
CA VAL A 118 10.03 -4.03 15.45
C VAL A 118 8.82 -3.53 16.23
N GLY A 119 8.51 -2.23 16.10
CA GLY A 119 7.28 -1.63 16.62
C GLY A 119 6.16 -1.67 15.59
N LEU A 120 4.92 -1.53 16.05
CA LEU A 120 3.74 -1.42 15.18
C LEU A 120 3.02 -0.09 15.42
N VAL A 121 2.61 0.57 14.34
CA VAL A 121 1.73 1.74 14.37
C VAL A 121 0.47 1.44 13.56
N PHE A 122 -0.66 1.85 14.11
CA PHE A 122 -1.99 1.65 13.53
C PHE A 122 -2.64 3.00 13.24
N PRO A 123 -3.18 3.25 12.03
CA PRO A 123 -4.00 4.42 11.73
C PRO A 123 -5.11 4.64 12.76
N GLY A 124 -5.32 5.90 13.14
CA GLY A 124 -6.27 6.27 14.19
C GLY A 124 -6.03 5.63 15.58
N GLY A 125 -4.89 4.98 15.81
CA GLY A 125 -4.57 4.26 17.03
C GLY A 125 -5.38 2.96 17.25
N LYS A 126 -5.97 2.38 16.20
CA LYS A 126 -6.89 1.24 16.30
C LYS A 126 -6.40 0.05 15.47
N GLU A 127 -6.29 -1.12 16.11
CA GLU A 127 -6.00 -2.36 15.39
C GLU A 127 -7.13 -2.71 14.42
N GLN A 128 -6.78 -2.98 13.17
CA GLN A 128 -7.69 -3.45 12.13
C GLN A 128 -7.10 -4.71 11.49
N ARG A 129 -7.96 -5.55 10.90
CA ARG A 129 -7.56 -6.76 10.17
C ARG A 129 -8.23 -6.83 8.82
N ASP A 130 -7.53 -7.39 7.84
CA ASP A 130 -8.12 -7.73 6.54
C ASP A 130 -8.96 -9.03 6.62
N THR A 131 -9.60 -9.39 5.51
CA THR A 131 -10.39 -10.62 5.34
C THR A 131 -9.58 -11.91 5.50
N TYR A 132 -8.25 -11.85 5.53
CA TYR A 132 -7.34 -12.96 5.82
C TYR A 132 -6.84 -12.95 7.28
N GLY A 133 -7.35 -12.05 8.12
CA GLY A 133 -6.99 -11.91 9.53
C GLY A 133 -5.64 -11.21 9.78
N ARG A 134 -4.99 -10.65 8.76
CA ARG A 134 -3.70 -9.95 8.91
C ARG A 134 -3.90 -8.61 9.59
N LEU A 135 -3.05 -8.28 10.57
CA LEU A 135 -3.03 -6.94 11.16
C LEU A 135 -2.56 -5.89 10.14
N LEU A 136 -3.37 -4.86 9.94
CA LEU A 136 -3.09 -3.74 9.05
C LEU A 136 -2.30 -2.65 9.79
N CYS A 137 -1.03 -2.45 9.44
CA CYS A 137 -0.13 -1.60 10.23
C CYS A 137 1.05 -1.00 9.43
N HIS A 138 1.72 -0.04 10.06
CA HIS A 138 3.08 0.39 9.73
C HIS A 138 4.07 -0.27 10.68
N VAL A 139 5.21 -0.67 10.15
CA VAL A 139 6.30 -1.30 10.91
C VAL A 139 7.34 -0.23 11.20
N LEU A 140 7.62 0.02 12.49
CA LEU A 140 8.70 0.91 12.91
C LEU A 140 9.94 0.12 13.28
N LEU A 141 11.09 0.58 12.79
CA LEU A 141 12.40 0.11 13.25
C LEU A 141 12.67 0.66 14.67
N PRO A 142 13.64 0.12 15.45
CA PRO A 142 13.90 0.56 16.82
C PRO A 142 14.27 2.05 16.97
N ASP A 143 14.79 2.69 15.91
CA ASP A 143 15.07 4.14 15.86
C ASP A 143 13.84 5.00 15.49
N GLY A 144 12.69 4.36 15.27
CA GLY A 144 11.44 4.99 14.84
C GLY A 144 11.32 5.25 13.33
N THR A 145 12.21 4.75 12.49
CA THR A 145 12.06 4.84 11.02
C THR A 145 10.85 4.00 10.56
N ASP A 146 9.97 4.56 9.72
CA ASP A 146 8.87 3.81 9.11
C ASP A 146 9.40 2.95 7.95
N TYR A 147 9.34 1.62 8.13
CA TYR A 147 9.78 0.64 7.16
C TYR A 147 8.88 0.60 5.90
N ASN A 148 7.57 0.84 6.04
CA ASN A 148 6.65 0.92 4.91
C ASN A 148 7.02 2.12 4.02
N LEU A 149 7.31 3.27 4.63
CA LEU A 149 7.79 4.46 3.93
C LEU A 149 9.21 4.26 3.36
N LEU A 150 10.08 3.52 4.06
CA LEU A 150 11.42 3.17 3.59
C LEU A 150 11.39 2.33 2.31
N LEU A 151 10.49 1.34 2.21
CA LEU A 151 10.30 0.55 0.98
C LEU A 151 10.03 1.44 -0.25
N VAL A 152 9.18 2.46 -0.10
CA VAL A 152 8.85 3.41 -1.17
C VAL A 152 10.01 4.38 -1.43
N LYS A 153 10.66 4.90 -0.37
CA LYS A 153 11.88 5.74 -0.45
C LYS A 153 13.03 5.04 -1.22
N GLN A 154 13.10 3.71 -1.18
CA GLN A 154 14.12 2.90 -1.87
C GLN A 154 13.65 2.30 -3.21
N GLY A 155 12.42 2.58 -3.67
CA GLY A 155 11.88 1.98 -4.91
C GLY A 155 11.62 0.47 -4.84
N ARG A 156 11.49 -0.08 -3.63
CA ARG A 156 11.15 -1.50 -3.40
C ARG A 156 9.66 -1.79 -3.41
N SER A 157 8.84 -0.75 -3.24
CA SER A 157 7.39 -0.81 -3.41
C SER A 157 6.88 0.45 -4.11
N PRO A 158 5.78 0.40 -4.87
CA PRO A 158 5.01 1.59 -5.19
C PRO A 158 4.33 2.12 -3.92
N TYR A 159 3.93 3.39 -3.92
CA TYR A 159 2.91 3.85 -2.99
C TYR A 159 1.57 3.25 -3.42
N PHE A 160 0.96 2.44 -2.55
CA PHE A 160 -0.21 1.63 -2.83
C PHE A 160 -1.46 2.21 -2.16
N ASP A 161 -2.15 3.09 -2.89
CA ASP A 161 -3.33 3.86 -2.46
C ASP A 161 -4.68 3.24 -2.89
N LYS A 162 -4.67 1.99 -3.37
CA LYS A 162 -5.85 1.29 -3.94
C LYS A 162 -7.09 1.26 -3.03
N TYR A 163 -6.89 1.36 -1.72
CA TYR A 163 -7.93 1.32 -0.68
C TYR A 163 -8.08 2.64 0.08
N GLY A 164 -7.62 3.76 -0.49
CA GLY A 164 -7.60 5.09 0.13
C GLY A 164 -6.19 5.59 0.38
N ASN A 165 -6.07 6.89 0.65
CA ASN A 165 -4.79 7.48 1.01
C ASN A 165 -4.31 7.03 2.40
N ASP A 166 -3.00 7.00 2.58
CA ASP A 166 -2.37 6.72 3.86
C ASP A 166 -2.68 7.81 4.91
N GLU A 167 -3.29 7.41 6.02
CA GLU A 167 -3.77 8.34 7.06
C GLU A 167 -2.65 8.93 7.92
N LEU A 168 -1.44 8.37 7.88
CA LEU A 168 -0.31 8.83 8.70
C LEU A 168 0.62 9.79 7.95
N ALA A 169 0.90 9.50 6.67
CA ALA A 169 2.03 10.08 5.95
C ALA A 169 1.85 10.17 4.43
N HIS A 170 0.62 10.19 3.90
CA HIS A 170 0.32 10.32 2.45
C HIS A 170 1.28 11.26 1.68
N ALA A 171 1.47 12.50 2.17
CA ALA A 171 2.32 13.48 1.50
C ALA A 171 3.81 13.07 1.44
N ALA A 172 4.31 12.29 2.40
CA ALA A 172 5.66 11.76 2.40
C ALA A 172 5.80 10.54 1.47
N PHE A 173 4.78 9.66 1.41
CA PHE A 173 4.71 8.58 0.42
C PHE A 173 4.71 9.11 -1.02
N VAL A 174 3.94 10.18 -1.28
CA VAL A 174 3.92 10.85 -2.60
C VAL A 174 5.29 11.44 -2.96
N ARG A 175 6.00 12.10 -2.02
CA ARG A 175 7.39 12.56 -2.22
C ARG A 175 8.33 11.39 -2.51
N ALA A 176 8.32 10.38 -1.64
CA ALA A 176 9.17 9.20 -1.75
C ALA A 176 9.01 8.48 -3.10
N GLN A 177 7.78 8.28 -3.56
CA GLN A 177 7.52 7.69 -4.88
C GLN A 177 8.00 8.59 -6.03
N ALA A 178 7.83 9.91 -5.93
CA ALA A 178 8.31 10.84 -6.95
C ALA A 178 9.85 10.84 -7.07
N ASP A 179 10.56 10.86 -5.94
CA ASP A 179 12.03 10.84 -5.91
C ASP A 179 12.61 9.47 -6.30
N ALA A 180 12.00 8.36 -5.87
CA ALA A 180 12.41 7.02 -6.29
C ALA A 180 12.23 6.81 -7.81
N ARG A 181 11.16 7.37 -8.40
CA ARG A 181 10.93 7.40 -9.85
C ARG A 181 11.94 8.28 -10.59
N LYS A 182 12.22 9.48 -10.07
CA LYS A 182 13.20 10.42 -10.62
C LYS A 182 14.64 9.86 -10.59
N ARG A 183 14.94 9.00 -9.62
CA ARG A 183 16.25 8.35 -9.43
C ARG A 183 16.35 6.96 -10.05
N GLU A 184 15.31 6.48 -10.73
CA GLU A 184 15.22 5.14 -11.34
C GLU A 184 15.63 4.01 -10.35
N LEU A 185 15.09 4.05 -9.13
CA LEU A 185 15.35 3.05 -8.09
C LEU A 185 14.44 1.83 -8.23
N GLY A 186 14.99 0.63 -8.07
CA GLY A 186 14.23 -0.61 -7.93
C GLY A 186 13.22 -0.82 -9.06
N ILE A 187 11.93 -0.95 -8.73
CA ILE A 187 10.83 -1.13 -9.70
C ILE A 187 10.71 0.00 -10.74
N TRP A 188 11.34 1.15 -10.48
CA TRP A 188 11.35 2.30 -11.39
C TRP A 188 12.50 2.29 -12.39
N ASN A 189 13.47 1.38 -12.26
CA ASN A 189 14.54 1.22 -13.23
C ASN A 189 14.05 0.41 -14.44
N PRO A 190 14.16 0.89 -15.69
CA PRO A 190 13.76 0.13 -16.88
C PRO A 190 14.52 -1.19 -17.10
N LYS A 191 15.62 -1.43 -16.36
CA LYS A 191 16.40 -2.69 -16.40
C LYS A 191 16.01 -3.69 -15.30
N THR A 192 15.24 -3.28 -14.30
CA THR A 192 14.79 -4.17 -13.22
C THR A 192 13.85 -5.24 -13.80
N ASN A 193 14.02 -6.49 -13.35
CA ASN A 193 13.35 -7.68 -13.88
C ASN A 193 13.57 -7.99 -15.37
N ALA A 194 14.47 -7.29 -16.07
CA ALA A 194 14.86 -7.67 -17.42
C ALA A 194 15.82 -8.86 -17.39
N ALA A 195 15.55 -9.89 -18.20
CA ALA A 195 16.45 -11.04 -18.34
C ALA A 195 17.83 -10.60 -18.81
N THR A 196 18.87 -11.06 -18.11
CA THR A 196 20.29 -10.79 -18.45
C THR A 196 20.86 -11.87 -19.37
N THR A 197 20.35 -13.10 -19.29
CA THR A 197 20.66 -14.19 -20.23
C THR A 197 19.39 -14.83 -20.83
N PRO A 198 19.46 -15.43 -22.04
CA PRO A 198 18.30 -16.05 -22.67
C PRO A 198 17.75 -17.24 -21.87
N GLY A 199 16.51 -17.12 -21.40
CA GLY A 199 15.81 -18.15 -20.62
C GLY A 199 15.62 -17.81 -19.14
N GLU A 200 16.18 -16.70 -18.64
CA GLU A 200 15.90 -16.21 -17.29
C GLU A 200 14.44 -15.73 -17.13
N PRO A 201 13.82 -15.91 -15.94
CA PRO A 201 12.52 -15.33 -15.62
C PRO A 201 12.55 -13.80 -15.69
N SER A 202 11.70 -13.23 -16.54
CA SER A 202 11.59 -11.78 -16.76
C SER A 202 10.11 -11.40 -16.78
N ALA A 203 9.67 -10.61 -15.80
CA ALA A 203 8.29 -10.15 -15.67
C ALA A 203 8.26 -8.73 -15.09
N ILE A 204 7.48 -7.84 -15.71
CA ILE A 204 7.38 -6.43 -15.31
C ILE A 204 5.91 -6.14 -15.02
N ARG A 205 5.60 -5.58 -13.83
CA ARG A 205 4.23 -5.20 -13.48
C ARG A 205 3.73 -4.02 -14.34
N PRO A 206 2.45 -3.99 -14.73
CA PRO A 206 1.89 -2.92 -15.56
C PRO A 206 1.62 -1.63 -14.75
N TYR A 207 2.65 -1.07 -14.10
CA TYR A 207 2.53 0.12 -13.24
C TYR A 207 1.91 1.34 -13.95
N ALA A 208 2.06 1.45 -15.27
CA ALA A 208 1.42 2.49 -16.07
C ALA A 208 -0.12 2.39 -16.10
N GLN A 209 -0.70 1.20 -15.84
CA GLN A 209 -2.14 0.97 -15.72
C GLN A 209 -2.56 0.88 -14.24
N LEU A 210 -1.72 0.27 -13.40
CA LEU A 210 -2.01 0.09 -11.96
C LEU A 210 -2.07 1.42 -11.20
N LEU A 211 -1.08 2.31 -11.36
CA LEU A 211 -1.01 3.54 -10.56
C LEU A 211 -2.21 4.48 -10.79
N PRO A 212 -2.65 4.78 -12.04
CA PRO A 212 -3.84 5.61 -12.23
C PRO A 212 -5.14 4.96 -11.74
N TRP A 213 -5.21 3.63 -11.73
CA TRP A 213 -6.36 2.91 -11.19
C TRP A 213 -6.41 2.95 -9.66
N TRP A 214 -5.26 2.78 -9.00
CA TRP A 214 -5.16 2.85 -7.54
C TRP A 214 -5.46 4.26 -7.04
N SER A 215 -4.89 5.31 -7.65
CA SER A 215 -5.20 6.70 -7.26
C SER A 215 -6.64 7.12 -7.59
N ALA A 216 -7.26 6.60 -8.67
CA ALA A 216 -8.69 6.84 -8.93
C ALA A 216 -9.60 6.18 -7.87
N ARG A 217 -9.18 5.02 -7.32
CA ARG A 217 -9.83 4.40 -6.16
C ARG A 217 -9.55 5.17 -4.86
N ALA A 218 -8.35 5.72 -4.69
CA ALA A 218 -8.02 6.60 -3.58
C ALA A 218 -8.94 7.84 -3.59
N GLU A 219 -9.07 8.54 -4.73
CA GLU A 219 -9.99 9.68 -4.90
C GLU A 219 -11.44 9.31 -4.50
N ALA A 220 -11.91 8.10 -4.79
CA ALA A 220 -13.23 7.62 -4.38
C ALA A 220 -13.36 7.41 -2.85
N VAL A 221 -12.35 6.83 -2.20
CA VAL A 221 -12.32 6.63 -0.74
C VAL A 221 -12.17 7.96 0.00
N GLU A 222 -11.39 8.92 -0.52
CA GLU A 222 -11.31 10.28 0.04
C GLU A 222 -12.65 11.01 -0.08
N ALA A 223 -13.36 10.86 -1.22
CA ALA A 223 -14.70 11.40 -1.38
C ALA A 223 -15.70 10.80 -0.36
N PHE A 224 -15.56 9.51 -0.01
CA PHE A 224 -16.32 8.88 1.07
C PHE A 224 -15.93 9.40 2.46
N ARG A 225 -14.64 9.45 2.81
CA ARG A 225 -14.13 9.99 4.09
C ARG A 225 -14.61 11.44 4.31
N LYS A 226 -14.59 12.27 3.27
CA LYS A 226 -15.16 13.63 3.28
C LYS A 226 -16.68 13.63 3.48
N ARG A 227 -17.41 12.79 2.74
CA ARG A 227 -18.88 12.68 2.84
C ARG A 227 -19.34 12.23 4.24
N GLN A 228 -18.63 11.29 4.86
CA GLN A 228 -18.91 10.78 6.19
C GLN A 228 -18.62 11.81 7.29
N SER A 229 -17.56 12.62 7.15
CA SER A 229 -17.26 13.72 8.09
C SER A 229 -18.19 14.92 7.93
N GLU A 230 -18.64 15.25 6.71
CA GLU A 230 -19.68 16.26 6.46
C GLU A 230 -21.06 15.84 6.98
N LYS A 231 -21.39 14.54 6.95
CA LYS A 231 -22.69 14.01 7.38
C LYS A 231 -22.56 12.74 8.22
N PRO A 232 -22.11 12.86 9.49
CA PRO A 232 -21.91 11.71 10.37
C PRO A 232 -23.22 10.93 10.58
N GLY A 233 -23.16 9.61 10.40
CA GLY A 233 -24.30 8.72 10.63
C GLY A 233 -25.33 8.65 9.49
N THR A 234 -25.15 9.38 8.38
CA THR A 234 -25.98 9.19 7.16
C THR A 234 -25.22 8.58 5.98
N CYS A 235 -23.91 8.36 6.12
CA CYS A 235 -23.08 7.71 5.11
C CYS A 235 -22.15 6.66 5.74
N PHE A 236 -22.11 5.47 5.13
CA PHE A 236 -21.47 4.26 5.67
C PHE A 236 -20.68 3.53 4.60
N HIS A 237 -19.54 2.92 4.97
CA HIS A 237 -18.88 1.95 4.10
C HIS A 237 -19.71 0.65 4.09
N ALA A 238 -19.70 -0.11 3.00
CA ALA A 238 -20.28 -1.45 2.93
C ALA A 238 -19.65 -2.43 3.95
N GLU A 239 -18.48 -2.07 4.49
CA GLU A 239 -17.75 -2.80 5.53
C GLU A 239 -18.12 -2.36 6.97
N ASP A 240 -18.80 -1.22 7.15
CA ASP A 240 -19.21 -0.73 8.48
C ASP A 240 -20.46 -1.48 8.98
N LYS A 241 -20.25 -2.73 9.42
CA LYS A 241 -21.29 -3.60 9.98
C LYS A 241 -22.12 -2.91 11.07
N VAL A 242 -21.48 -2.09 11.92
CA VAL A 242 -22.12 -1.46 13.08
C VAL A 242 -22.98 -0.27 12.64
N GLY A 243 -22.46 0.55 11.73
CA GLY A 243 -23.20 1.64 11.09
C GLY A 243 -24.40 1.14 10.29
N LEU A 244 -24.20 0.10 9.47
CA LEU A 244 -25.24 -0.53 8.65
C LEU A 244 -26.33 -1.21 9.50
N ALA A 245 -25.96 -1.95 10.56
CA ALA A 245 -26.92 -2.55 11.48
C ALA A 245 -27.76 -1.49 12.21
N ARG A 246 -27.15 -0.37 12.62
CA ARG A 246 -27.88 0.77 13.21
C ARG A 246 -28.79 1.47 12.19
N ALA A 247 -28.37 1.61 10.94
CA ALA A 247 -29.19 2.16 9.86
C ALA A 247 -30.42 1.26 9.60
N ALA A 248 -30.23 -0.06 9.56
CA ALA A 248 -31.31 -1.03 9.40
C ALA A 248 -32.30 -1.00 10.57
N ALA A 249 -31.79 -1.01 11.83
CA ALA A 249 -32.63 -0.97 13.03
C ALA A 249 -33.45 0.34 13.17
N THR A 250 -33.04 1.42 12.51
CA THR A 250 -33.77 2.71 12.50
C THR A 250 -34.64 2.91 11.24
N GLY A 251 -34.48 2.07 10.22
CA GLY A 251 -35.20 2.20 8.94
C GLY A 251 -34.94 3.53 8.20
N ALA A 252 -33.80 4.17 8.45
CA ALA A 252 -33.43 5.46 7.87
C ALA A 252 -32.99 5.33 6.40
N GLU A 253 -33.19 6.37 5.59
CA GLU A 253 -32.53 6.48 4.28
C GLU A 253 -31.08 6.96 4.48
N VAL A 254 -30.13 6.20 3.96
CA VAL A 254 -28.67 6.41 4.11
C VAL A 254 -27.96 6.23 2.78
N GLU A 255 -26.73 6.74 2.68
CA GLU A 255 -25.86 6.60 1.50
C GLU A 255 -24.73 5.59 1.78
N VAL A 256 -24.84 4.38 1.23
CA VAL A 256 -23.83 3.32 1.36
C VAL A 256 -22.78 3.47 0.27
N PHE A 257 -21.50 3.58 0.65
CA PHE A 257 -20.36 3.54 -0.26
C PHE A 257 -19.75 2.13 -0.27
N GLY A 258 -19.45 1.57 -1.43
CA GLY A 258 -18.78 0.26 -1.52
C GLY A 258 -18.29 -0.09 -2.91
N GLU A 259 -17.38 -1.06 -2.98
CA GLU A 259 -16.88 -1.64 -4.23
C GLU A 259 -17.92 -2.62 -4.79
N VAL A 260 -18.33 -2.44 -6.05
CA VAL A 260 -19.13 -3.43 -6.77
C VAL A 260 -18.30 -4.70 -6.92
N GLY A 261 -18.72 -5.77 -6.24
CA GLY A 261 -17.97 -7.01 -6.15
C GLY A 261 -18.37 -8.06 -7.18
N ARG A 262 -19.66 -8.07 -7.56
CA ARG A 262 -20.27 -8.79 -8.69
C ARG A 262 -21.73 -8.37 -8.88
N THR A 263 -22.32 -8.71 -10.02
CA THR A 263 -23.77 -8.74 -10.22
C THR A 263 -24.26 -10.14 -10.57
N PHE A 264 -25.55 -10.42 -10.33
CA PHE A 264 -26.19 -11.67 -10.74
C PHE A 264 -27.71 -11.55 -10.84
N ASP A 265 -28.29 -12.31 -11.76
CA ASP A 265 -29.73 -12.48 -11.92
C ASP A 265 -30.32 -13.35 -10.80
N GLU A 266 -31.41 -12.89 -10.19
CA GLU A 266 -32.23 -13.66 -9.27
C GLU A 266 -33.28 -14.46 -10.04
N ALA A 267 -33.79 -15.56 -9.46
CA ALA A 267 -34.82 -16.39 -10.09
C ALA A 267 -36.18 -15.67 -10.31
N SER A 268 -36.37 -14.49 -9.72
CA SER A 268 -37.50 -13.59 -9.98
C SER A 268 -37.33 -12.71 -11.23
N GLY A 269 -36.16 -12.73 -11.87
CA GLY A 269 -35.77 -11.77 -12.91
C GLY A 269 -35.23 -10.44 -12.38
N ASP A 270 -35.21 -10.26 -11.05
CA ASP A 270 -34.54 -9.13 -10.40
C ASP A 270 -33.02 -9.21 -10.61
N LEU A 271 -32.34 -8.07 -10.52
CA LEU A 271 -30.87 -7.99 -10.54
C LEU A 271 -30.38 -7.69 -9.11
N THR A 272 -29.49 -8.53 -8.58
CA THR A 272 -28.75 -8.22 -7.36
C THR A 272 -27.37 -7.68 -7.72
N VAL A 273 -27.07 -6.47 -7.23
CA VAL A 273 -25.74 -5.86 -7.25
C VAL A 273 -25.13 -6.04 -5.86
N GLN A 274 -24.00 -6.75 -5.77
CA GLN A 274 -23.29 -6.97 -4.51
C GLN A 274 -22.23 -5.88 -4.33
N LEU A 275 -22.33 -5.09 -3.25
CA LEU A 275 -21.22 -4.30 -2.74
C LEU A 275 -20.45 -5.13 -1.72
N ARG A 276 -19.11 -5.16 -1.85
CA ARG A 276 -18.23 -5.96 -0.98
C ARG A 276 -18.34 -5.50 0.47
N GLY A 277 -18.72 -6.43 1.34
CA GLY A 277 -18.75 -6.23 2.79
C GLY A 277 -17.44 -6.62 3.48
N ALA A 278 -17.39 -6.42 4.80
CA ALA A 278 -16.20 -6.73 5.61
C ALA A 278 -15.85 -8.22 5.66
N ASP A 279 -16.81 -9.10 5.34
CA ASP A 279 -16.59 -10.50 5.02
C ASP A 279 -17.79 -11.04 4.21
N LYS A 280 -17.69 -12.30 3.77
CA LYS A 280 -18.66 -13.03 2.95
C LYS A 280 -20.09 -13.14 3.51
N ASP A 281 -20.28 -12.89 4.80
CA ASP A 281 -21.58 -12.99 5.48
C ASP A 281 -22.19 -11.59 5.75
N HIS A 282 -21.48 -10.52 5.37
CA HIS A 282 -21.82 -9.12 5.67
C HIS A 282 -21.80 -8.20 4.44
N ASP A 283 -21.83 -8.77 3.22
CA ASP A 283 -22.03 -8.02 1.98
C ASP A 283 -23.34 -7.20 1.99
N VAL A 284 -23.37 -6.10 1.22
CA VAL A 284 -24.58 -5.30 0.99
C VAL A 284 -25.13 -5.62 -0.40
N ARG A 285 -26.30 -6.26 -0.46
CA ARG A 285 -26.96 -6.68 -1.72
C ARG A 285 -28.07 -5.71 -2.10
N VAL A 286 -27.84 -4.90 -3.13
CA VAL A 286 -28.85 -3.97 -3.65
C VAL A 286 -29.66 -4.66 -4.74
N LYS A 287 -30.96 -4.84 -4.48
CA LYS A 287 -31.91 -5.50 -5.38
C LYS A 287 -32.61 -4.47 -6.26
N ILE A 288 -32.48 -4.62 -7.58
CA ILE A 288 -33.19 -3.87 -8.61
C ILE A 288 -34.30 -4.76 -9.16
N ALA A 289 -35.55 -4.33 -9.01
CA ALA A 289 -36.70 -5.11 -9.45
C ALA A 289 -36.67 -5.35 -10.97
N ALA A 290 -37.13 -6.51 -11.45
CA ALA A 290 -37.08 -6.91 -12.87
C ALA A 290 -37.56 -5.80 -13.84
N GLY A 291 -38.72 -5.19 -13.56
CA GLY A 291 -39.28 -4.08 -14.36
C GLY A 291 -38.55 -2.74 -14.23
N ALA A 292 -37.72 -2.56 -13.19
CA ALA A 292 -36.90 -1.36 -12.98
C ALA A 292 -35.50 -1.47 -13.60
N ARG A 293 -35.10 -2.63 -14.13
CA ARG A 293 -33.74 -2.84 -14.70
C ARG A 293 -33.43 -1.89 -15.86
N VAL A 294 -34.42 -1.55 -16.68
CA VAL A 294 -34.28 -0.57 -17.77
C VAL A 294 -33.94 0.84 -17.25
N LEU A 295 -34.43 1.20 -16.05
CA LEU A 295 -34.14 2.48 -15.39
C LEU A 295 -32.73 2.56 -14.79
N HIS A 296 -31.98 1.45 -14.80
CA HIS A 296 -30.61 1.34 -14.29
C HIS A 296 -29.59 1.06 -15.39
N ALA A 297 -30.00 0.99 -16.66
CA ALA A 297 -29.13 0.63 -17.79
C ALA A 297 -27.94 1.60 -17.99
N SER A 298 -28.09 2.87 -17.58
CA SER A 298 -27.04 3.89 -17.64
C SER A 298 -25.89 3.70 -16.64
N LEU A 299 -26.00 2.76 -15.70
CA LEU A 299 -24.97 2.51 -14.68
C LEU A 299 -23.88 1.54 -15.13
N ASP A 300 -24.11 0.78 -16.21
CA ASP A 300 -23.20 -0.23 -16.78
C ASP A 300 -22.46 -1.05 -15.71
N PHE A 301 -23.20 -1.86 -14.96
CA PHE A 301 -22.63 -2.66 -13.88
C PHE A 301 -21.54 -3.64 -14.34
N ALA A 302 -21.56 -4.08 -15.61
CA ALA A 302 -20.50 -4.93 -16.17
C ALA A 302 -19.15 -4.18 -16.22
N SER A 303 -19.14 -2.89 -16.56
CA SER A 303 -17.94 -2.05 -16.46
C SER A 303 -17.42 -1.91 -15.02
N LEU A 304 -18.32 -1.97 -14.03
CA LEU A 304 -17.99 -1.84 -12.60
C LEU A 304 -17.41 -3.13 -11.99
N GLU A 305 -17.44 -4.27 -12.69
CA GLU A 305 -16.81 -5.52 -12.22
C GLU A 305 -15.35 -5.68 -12.70
N ALA A 306 -14.89 -4.83 -13.63
CA ALA A 306 -13.61 -4.97 -14.30
C ALA A 306 -12.42 -4.36 -13.53
N GLU A 307 -11.24 -5.01 -13.62
CA GLU A 307 -9.97 -4.37 -13.23
C GLU A 307 -9.67 -3.15 -14.14
N PHE A 308 -8.89 -2.20 -13.62
CA PHE A 308 -8.54 -0.94 -14.29
C PHE A 308 -9.69 0.03 -14.57
N HIS A 309 -10.89 -0.22 -14.03
CA HIS A 309 -12.04 0.68 -14.07
C HIS A 309 -12.42 1.24 -12.69
N GLN A 310 -13.19 2.33 -12.67
CA GLN A 310 -13.78 2.87 -11.45
C GLN A 310 -14.93 1.97 -10.99
N ASN A 311 -14.80 1.34 -9.81
CA ASN A 311 -15.77 0.37 -9.32
C ASN A 311 -16.34 0.63 -7.91
N TYR A 312 -16.04 1.78 -7.29
CA TYR A 312 -16.73 2.22 -6.07
C TYR A 312 -17.99 3.01 -6.41
N VAL A 313 -19.10 2.71 -5.75
CA VAL A 313 -20.37 3.44 -5.90
C VAL A 313 -20.89 3.94 -4.56
N PHE A 314 -21.61 5.05 -4.60
CA PHE A 314 -22.55 5.44 -3.55
C PHE A 314 -23.96 5.00 -3.96
N VAL A 315 -24.71 4.41 -3.02
CA VAL A 315 -26.10 3.95 -3.20
C VAL A 315 -26.95 4.49 -2.07
N ARG A 316 -28.01 5.21 -2.41
CA ARG A 316 -28.92 5.86 -1.46
C ARG A 316 -30.22 5.08 -1.31
N GLY A 317 -30.53 4.64 -0.10
CA GLY A 317 -31.77 3.91 0.19
C GLY A 317 -31.87 3.49 1.65
N LYS A 318 -32.86 2.66 1.97
CA LYS A 318 -32.95 2.01 3.27
C LYS A 318 -32.15 0.71 3.26
N VAL A 319 -31.43 0.45 4.35
CA VAL A 319 -30.76 -0.82 4.62
C VAL A 319 -31.70 -1.71 5.42
N GLU A 320 -31.70 -3.01 5.14
CA GLU A 320 -32.43 -4.04 5.87
C GLU A 320 -31.49 -5.22 6.16
N THR A 321 -31.80 -6.03 7.17
CA THR A 321 -31.10 -7.30 7.46
C THR A 321 -31.96 -8.48 7.03
N ASP A 322 -31.44 -9.40 6.22
CA ASP A 322 -32.17 -10.58 5.72
C ASP A 322 -31.65 -11.93 6.27
N GLY A 323 -30.78 -11.87 7.29
CA GLY A 323 -30.10 -13.04 7.86
C GLY A 323 -28.89 -13.54 7.06
N LYS A 324 -28.53 -12.86 5.96
CA LYS A 324 -27.33 -13.16 5.12
C LYS A 324 -26.46 -11.91 4.93
N GLY A 325 -26.38 -11.06 5.95
CA GLY A 325 -25.82 -9.72 5.86
C GLY A 325 -26.89 -8.66 5.61
N PHE A 326 -26.61 -7.71 4.72
CA PHE A 326 -27.45 -6.55 4.47
C PHE A 326 -28.08 -6.58 3.07
N GLN A 327 -29.29 -6.04 2.95
CA GLN A 327 -29.94 -5.77 1.66
C GLN A 327 -30.43 -4.33 1.55
N MET A 328 -30.57 -3.86 0.32
CA MET A 328 -31.24 -2.61 -0.05
C MET A 328 -32.12 -2.86 -1.27
N ARG A 329 -33.05 -1.94 -1.58
CA ARG A 329 -33.79 -1.94 -2.85
C ARG A 329 -33.53 -0.64 -3.61
N SER A 330 -33.49 -0.72 -4.94
CA SER A 330 -33.35 0.45 -5.81
C SER A 330 -34.45 0.50 -6.87
N ASP A 331 -35.01 1.71 -7.03
CA ASP A 331 -36.12 2.07 -7.91
C ASP A 331 -35.65 2.84 -9.17
N SER A 332 -34.65 3.71 -9.03
CA SER A 332 -34.05 4.50 -10.11
C SER A 332 -32.52 4.56 -10.04
N ALA A 333 -31.85 4.75 -11.19
CA ALA A 333 -30.45 5.15 -11.25
C ALA A 333 -30.13 6.43 -10.43
N ASP A 334 -31.11 7.31 -10.15
CA ASP A 334 -30.93 8.52 -9.31
C ASP A 334 -30.64 8.22 -7.81
N ARG A 335 -30.66 6.93 -7.44
CA ARG A 335 -30.16 6.43 -6.16
C ARG A 335 -28.65 6.16 -6.17
N TRP A 336 -28.01 6.12 -7.33
CA TRP A 336 -26.63 5.68 -7.53
C TRP A 336 -25.71 6.82 -7.97
N ARG A 337 -24.42 6.69 -7.67
CA ARG A 337 -23.37 7.61 -8.16
C ARG A 337 -22.01 6.91 -8.17
N LYS A 338 -21.29 6.92 -9.30
CA LYS A 338 -19.86 6.54 -9.35
C LYS A 338 -19.07 7.41 -8.37
N ALA A 339 -18.26 6.79 -7.52
CA ALA A 339 -17.75 7.45 -6.33
C ALA A 339 -16.47 8.28 -6.54
N GLY A 340 -15.71 7.99 -7.60
CA GLY A 340 -14.52 8.72 -8.03
C GLY A 340 -14.45 8.85 -9.56
N PRO A 341 -13.32 9.33 -10.12
CA PRO A 341 -13.12 9.42 -11.57
C PRO A 341 -12.81 8.05 -12.19
N GLU A 342 -12.97 7.93 -13.52
CA GLU A 342 -12.35 6.83 -14.25
C GLU A 342 -10.81 6.94 -14.23
N PRO A 343 -10.08 5.80 -14.17
CA PRO A 343 -8.62 5.79 -14.24
C PRO A 343 -8.09 6.50 -15.49
N LYS A 344 -7.31 7.56 -15.27
CA LYS A 344 -6.71 8.34 -16.37
C LYS A 344 -5.62 7.49 -17.03
N ALA A 345 -5.86 7.03 -18.26
CA ALA A 345 -4.86 6.30 -19.03
C ALA A 345 -3.52 7.05 -19.02
N ALA A 346 -2.44 6.37 -18.63
CA ALA A 346 -1.12 6.98 -18.63
C ALA A 346 -0.75 7.42 -20.05
N ALA A 347 -0.41 8.70 -20.22
CA ALA A 347 0.05 9.23 -21.49
C ALA A 347 1.25 8.39 -21.97
N ALA A 348 1.11 7.76 -23.13
CA ALA A 348 2.15 6.92 -23.69
C ALA A 348 3.42 7.74 -23.85
N LYS A 349 4.51 7.37 -23.15
CA LYS A 349 5.84 7.88 -23.47
C LYS A 349 6.10 7.49 -24.92
N ALA A 350 6.28 8.49 -25.80
CA ALA A 350 6.72 8.24 -27.15
C ALA A 350 7.99 7.37 -27.12
N PRO A 351 8.13 6.36 -28.01
CA PRO A 351 9.31 5.51 -28.01
C PRO A 351 10.55 6.37 -28.16
N ALA A 352 11.55 6.15 -27.31
CA ALA A 352 12.82 6.84 -27.41
C ALA A 352 13.40 6.57 -28.81
N GLY A 353 13.47 7.63 -29.63
CA GLY A 353 13.77 7.48 -31.05
C GLY A 353 15.10 6.76 -31.27
N SER A 354 15.11 5.77 -32.15
CA SER A 354 16.33 5.07 -32.55
C SER A 354 17.28 6.05 -33.23
N GLY A 355 18.22 6.58 -32.45
CA GLY A 355 19.22 7.55 -32.89
C GLY A 355 20.23 6.93 -33.85
N ALA A 356 19.83 6.74 -35.10
CA ALA A 356 20.70 6.28 -36.16
C ALA A 356 21.53 7.45 -36.73
N ARG A 357 22.84 7.43 -36.48
CA ARG A 357 23.90 8.08 -37.26
C ARG A 357 25.26 7.46 -36.91
#